data_AF-A0A318UKR2-F1
#
_entry.id   AF-A0A318UKR2-F1
#
_cell.length_a   1.000
_cell.length_b   1.000
_cell.length_c   1.000
_cell.angle_alpha   90.00
_cell.angle_beta   90.00
_cell.angle_gamma   90.00
#
_symmetry.space_group_name_H-M   'P 1'
#
loop_
_entity.id
_entity.type
_entity.pdbx_description
1 polymer ?
#
loop_
_entity_poly.entity_id
_entity_poly.type
_entity_poly.pdbx_seq_one_letter_code
_entity_poly.pdbx_strand_id
1 'polypeptide(L)'
;MIPTSEARFIRLNLITVIVTLLLILAGGIVRSTGSGMGCPDWPKCFDQYVPPTSVDQLPANYKEKYVAKRVQKNERFAKTLDKLGRKDLADSIRHDVSILQPETFNAANTWTEYINRLMGALTGFLLIGLAILAWTFRKKASRLFWLSILNLVVVVFQAWLGSIVVSTNLLQWVVTVHMLLALVMLAILVYTYNYAKQLHQEEMTIISKTAGLKLLILAAVVVSIIQIVVGTEVREAVDMISKKLLYNDRASWVERVGAIFSYHRDLAILVAVLNVFIYKIVMDKFGGKATELRVGNSIVIVLIVQVLSGILLSNFALPPYAQAIHILFSTTLFTLQFYLYLLVYRTNTYKQ
;
A
#
# COMPACT_ATOMS: atom_id res chain seq x y z
N MET A 1 22.68 23.97 -12.81
CA MET A 1 21.44 23.67 -13.57
C MET A 1 21.22 22.17 -13.60
N ILE A 2 20.00 21.68 -13.36
CA ILE A 2 19.69 20.23 -13.38
C ILE A 2 19.57 19.77 -14.84
N PRO A 3 20.29 18.71 -15.27
CA PRO A 3 20.15 18.15 -16.61
C PRO A 3 18.69 17.73 -16.92
N THR A 4 18.27 17.87 -18.17
CA THR A 4 16.90 17.57 -18.61
C THR A 4 16.45 16.14 -18.27
N SER A 5 17.34 15.15 -18.37
CA SER A 5 17.04 13.75 -18.03
C SER A 5 16.75 13.56 -16.54
N GLU A 6 17.53 14.19 -15.67
CA GLU A 6 17.33 14.15 -14.21
C GLU A 6 16.03 14.87 -13.81
N ALA A 7 15.73 16.02 -14.43
CA ALA A 7 14.47 16.74 -14.20
C ALA A 7 13.24 15.92 -14.63
N ARG A 8 13.33 15.22 -15.78
CA ARG A 8 12.29 14.28 -16.23
C ARG A 8 12.13 13.11 -15.26
N PHE A 9 13.23 12.55 -14.75
CA PHE A 9 13.19 11.48 -13.74
C PHE A 9 12.45 11.95 -12.48
N ILE A 10 12.78 13.12 -11.94
CA ILE A 10 12.12 13.66 -10.73
C ILE A 10 10.61 13.80 -10.94
N ARG A 11 10.17 14.36 -12.08
CA ARG A 11 8.75 14.53 -12.40
C ARG A 11 8.04 13.18 -12.56
N LEU A 12 8.62 12.26 -13.34
CA LEU A 12 8.05 10.94 -13.54
C LEU A 12 7.97 10.16 -12.22
N ASN A 13 8.96 10.31 -11.34
CA ASN A 13 9.00 9.61 -10.07
C ASN A 13 7.89 10.11 -9.14
N LEU A 14 7.69 11.43 -9.06
CA LEU A 14 6.56 11.99 -8.32
C LEU A 14 5.20 11.50 -8.88
N ILE A 15 5.04 11.49 -10.20
CA ILE A 15 3.83 10.92 -10.84
C ILE A 15 3.66 9.46 -10.45
N THR A 16 4.75 8.68 -10.43
CA THR A 16 4.71 7.26 -10.06
C THR A 16 4.33 7.05 -8.59
N VAL A 17 4.80 7.90 -7.67
CA VAL A 17 4.36 7.90 -6.27
C VAL A 17 2.85 8.15 -6.18
N ILE A 18 2.34 9.17 -6.87
CA ILE A 18 0.91 9.51 -6.87
C ILE A 18 0.08 8.36 -7.46
N VAL A 19 0.47 7.83 -8.62
CA VAL A 19 -0.20 6.70 -9.27
C VAL A 19 -0.17 5.45 -8.38
N THR A 20 0.92 5.21 -7.65
CA THR A 20 1.00 4.10 -6.68
C THR A 20 0.04 4.29 -5.51
N LEU A 21 -0.10 5.51 -4.98
CA LEU A 21 -1.10 5.80 -3.94
C LEU A 21 -2.53 5.63 -4.47
N LEU A 22 -2.80 6.03 -5.71
CA LEU A 22 -4.09 5.81 -6.37
C LEU A 22 -4.36 4.32 -6.64
N LEU A 23 -3.33 3.54 -6.96
CA LEU A 23 -3.44 2.08 -7.05
C LEU A 23 -3.78 1.45 -5.69
N ILE A 24 -3.16 1.90 -4.60
CA ILE A 24 -3.50 1.45 -3.25
C ILE A 24 -4.95 1.82 -2.90
N LEU A 25 -5.41 3.03 -3.27
CA LEU A 25 -6.81 3.42 -3.13
C LEU A 25 -7.73 2.49 -3.92
N ALA A 26 -7.42 2.21 -5.19
CA ALA A 26 -8.20 1.30 -6.03
C ALA A 26 -8.27 -0.12 -5.42
N GLY A 27 -7.16 -0.63 -4.88
CA GLY A 27 -7.13 -1.90 -4.15
C GLY A 27 -7.97 -1.87 -2.87
N GLY A 28 -7.93 -0.76 -2.13
CA GLY A 28 -8.79 -0.53 -0.96
C GLY A 28 -10.27 -0.52 -1.31
N ILE A 29 -10.65 0.10 -2.44
CA ILE A 29 -12.01 0.07 -2.99
C ILE A 29 -12.40 -1.37 -3.30
N VAL A 30 -11.61 -2.08 -4.12
CA VAL A 30 -11.83 -3.49 -4.49
C VAL A 30 -12.07 -4.38 -3.27
N ARG A 31 -11.29 -4.21 -2.20
CA ARG A 31 -11.47 -4.97 -0.95
C ARG A 31 -12.73 -4.55 -0.19
N SER A 32 -13.00 -3.25 -0.09
CA SER A 32 -14.14 -2.72 0.66
C SER A 32 -15.51 -3.01 0.02
N THR A 33 -15.55 -3.16 -1.31
CA THR A 33 -16.76 -3.49 -2.08
C THR A 33 -16.94 -4.99 -2.32
N GLY A 34 -15.99 -5.83 -1.89
CA GLY A 34 -16.01 -7.27 -2.17
C GLY A 34 -15.73 -7.62 -3.63
N SER A 35 -15.20 -6.69 -4.43
CA SER A 35 -14.94 -6.88 -5.85
C SER A 35 -13.66 -7.67 -6.15
N GLY A 36 -12.90 -8.12 -5.14
CA GLY A 36 -11.58 -8.74 -5.31
C GLY A 36 -11.54 -10.09 -6.04
N MET A 37 -12.68 -10.64 -6.43
CA MET A 37 -12.78 -11.84 -7.27
C MET A 37 -13.66 -11.63 -8.50
N GLY A 38 -13.97 -10.37 -8.83
CA GLY A 38 -14.73 -10.00 -10.03
C GLY A 38 -14.04 -10.37 -11.34
N CYS A 39 -12.72 -10.57 -11.35
CA CYS A 39 -11.95 -10.89 -12.55
C CYS A 39 -11.07 -12.14 -12.38
N PRO A 40 -11.39 -13.28 -13.00
CA PRO A 40 -10.71 -14.54 -12.72
C PRO A 40 -9.33 -14.71 -13.41
N ASP A 41 -9.00 -13.85 -14.37
CA ASP A 41 -7.81 -13.94 -15.22
C ASP A 41 -7.19 -12.56 -15.49
N TRP A 42 -5.95 -12.57 -15.97
CA TRP A 42 -5.19 -11.38 -16.38
C TRP A 42 -4.18 -11.83 -17.45
N PRO A 43 -3.93 -11.06 -18.54
CA PRO A 43 -4.35 -9.68 -18.83
C PRO A 43 -5.79 -9.50 -19.34
N LYS A 44 -6.48 -10.60 -19.63
CA LYS A 44 -7.90 -10.62 -20.00
C LYS A 44 -8.77 -10.76 -18.76
N CYS A 45 -10.06 -10.44 -18.86
CA CYS A 45 -11.07 -10.68 -17.85
C CYS A 45 -12.22 -11.49 -18.47
N PHE A 46 -12.50 -12.68 -17.94
CA PHE A 46 -13.39 -13.65 -18.56
C PHE A 46 -12.97 -14.01 -20.00
N ASP A 47 -11.67 -14.19 -20.24
CA ASP A 47 -11.08 -14.44 -21.57
C ASP A 47 -11.30 -13.31 -22.60
N GLN A 48 -11.74 -12.12 -22.18
CA GLN A 48 -11.94 -10.93 -23.00
C GLN A 48 -11.02 -9.77 -22.56
N TYR A 49 -10.55 -8.93 -23.50
CA TYR A 49 -9.78 -7.73 -23.13
C TYR A 49 -10.65 -6.58 -22.63
N VAL A 50 -11.88 -6.49 -23.16
CA VAL A 50 -12.92 -5.62 -22.62
C VAL A 50 -13.80 -6.51 -21.73
N PRO A 51 -13.88 -6.26 -20.42
CA PRO A 51 -14.65 -7.12 -19.53
C PRO A 51 -16.14 -7.14 -19.91
N PRO A 52 -16.81 -8.29 -19.72
CA PRO A 52 -18.21 -8.42 -20.05
C PRO A 52 -19.08 -7.54 -19.17
N THR A 53 -20.24 -7.15 -19.71
CA THR A 53 -21.23 -6.32 -19.00
C THR A 53 -22.48 -7.09 -18.57
N SER A 54 -22.65 -8.32 -19.05
CA SER A 54 -23.79 -9.19 -18.76
C SER A 54 -23.37 -10.66 -18.71
N VAL A 55 -24.17 -11.48 -18.04
CA VAL A 55 -23.92 -12.93 -17.90
C VAL A 55 -23.97 -13.63 -19.27
N ASP A 56 -24.76 -13.13 -20.22
CA ASP A 56 -24.96 -13.73 -21.54
C ASP A 56 -23.70 -13.73 -22.41
N GLN A 57 -22.70 -12.92 -22.05
CA GLN A 57 -21.40 -12.86 -22.72
C GLN A 57 -20.42 -13.92 -22.19
N LEU A 58 -20.81 -14.71 -21.19
CA LEU A 58 -19.99 -15.73 -20.55
C LEU A 58 -20.33 -17.13 -21.07
N PRO A 59 -19.34 -18.04 -21.18
CA PRO A 59 -19.62 -19.43 -21.49
C PRO A 59 -20.40 -20.08 -20.34
N ALA A 60 -21.27 -21.05 -20.66
CA ALA A 60 -22.13 -21.71 -19.67
C ALA A 60 -21.36 -22.36 -18.51
N ASN A 61 -20.13 -22.82 -18.74
CA ASN A 61 -19.26 -23.49 -17.77
C ASN A 61 -18.20 -22.57 -17.13
N TYR A 62 -18.44 -21.25 -17.09
CA TYR A 62 -17.45 -20.30 -16.59
C TYR A 62 -17.08 -20.56 -15.12
N LYS A 63 -18.06 -20.96 -14.30
CA LYS A 63 -17.86 -21.22 -12.86
C LYS A 63 -16.86 -22.34 -12.63
N GLU A 64 -17.07 -23.49 -13.28
CA GLU A 64 -16.22 -24.67 -13.18
C GLU A 64 -14.80 -24.36 -13.70
N LYS A 65 -14.71 -23.67 -14.85
CA LYS A 65 -13.45 -23.29 -15.47
C LYS A 65 -12.59 -22.46 -14.52
N TYR A 66 -13.14 -21.42 -13.90
CA TYR A 66 -12.36 -20.51 -13.07
C TYR A 66 -12.09 -21.04 -11.67
N VAL A 67 -12.98 -21.87 -11.10
CA VAL A 67 -12.67 -22.63 -9.87
C VAL A 67 -11.50 -23.58 -10.12
N ALA A 68 -11.50 -24.35 -11.21
CA ALA A 68 -10.39 -25.25 -11.53
C ALA A 68 -9.05 -24.50 -11.69
N LYS A 69 -9.07 -23.33 -12.35
CA LYS A 69 -7.90 -22.46 -12.47
C LYS A 69 -7.40 -21.95 -11.12
N ARG A 70 -8.32 -21.56 -10.23
CA ARG A 70 -8.02 -21.09 -8.87
C ARG A 70 -7.36 -22.21 -8.05
N VAL A 71 -7.93 -23.41 -8.06
CA VAL A 71 -7.40 -24.60 -7.36
C VAL A 71 -5.99 -24.93 -7.85
N GLN A 72 -5.78 -25.01 -9.17
CA GLN A 72 -4.45 -25.31 -9.73
C GLN A 72 -3.40 -24.28 -9.30
N LYS A 73 -3.77 -23.00 -9.27
CA LYS A 73 -2.88 -21.91 -8.86
C LYS A 73 -2.53 -21.99 -7.39
N ASN A 74 -3.51 -22.26 -6.52
CA ASN A 74 -3.28 -22.41 -5.09
C ASN A 74 -2.45 -23.65 -4.76
N GLU A 75 -2.60 -24.74 -5.51
CA GLU A 75 -1.74 -25.92 -5.34
C GLU A 75 -0.28 -25.61 -5.71
N ARG A 76 -0.03 -24.82 -6.76
CA ARG A 76 1.34 -24.36 -7.08
C ARG A 76 1.91 -23.49 -5.96
N PHE A 77 1.09 -22.64 -5.35
CA PHE A 77 1.50 -21.80 -4.24
C PHE A 77 1.78 -22.60 -2.96
N ALA A 78 0.91 -23.56 -2.63
CA ALA A 78 1.10 -24.49 -1.51
C ALA A 78 2.42 -25.28 -1.66
N LYS A 79 2.74 -25.77 -2.85
CA LYS A 79 4.05 -26.41 -3.14
C LYS A 79 5.24 -25.48 -2.90
N THR A 80 5.11 -24.19 -3.18
CA THR A 80 6.16 -23.21 -2.86
C THR A 80 6.31 -23.05 -1.34
N LEU A 81 5.19 -23.00 -0.60
CA LEU A 81 5.22 -22.93 0.86
C LEU A 81 5.83 -24.18 1.51
N ASP A 82 5.54 -25.37 0.97
CA ASP A 82 6.16 -26.62 1.40
C ASP A 82 7.68 -26.56 1.27
N LYS A 83 8.19 -26.07 0.13
CA LYS A 83 9.63 -25.88 -0.10
C LYS A 83 10.27 -24.86 0.83
N LEU A 84 9.51 -23.89 1.33
CA LEU A 84 9.94 -22.90 2.32
C LEU A 84 9.79 -23.40 3.76
N GLY A 85 9.41 -24.66 3.97
CA GLY A 85 9.19 -25.26 5.29
C GLY A 85 7.95 -24.74 6.00
N ARG A 86 6.98 -24.15 5.30
CA ARG A 86 5.72 -23.63 5.84
C ARG A 86 4.56 -24.58 5.55
N LYS A 87 4.66 -25.82 6.05
CA LYS A 87 3.68 -26.89 5.80
C LYS A 87 2.28 -26.54 6.29
N ASP A 88 2.17 -25.96 7.50
CA ASP A 88 0.87 -25.57 8.07
C ASP A 88 0.13 -24.55 7.19
N LEU A 89 0.87 -23.59 6.61
CA LEU A 89 0.29 -22.60 5.69
C LEU A 89 -0.13 -23.26 4.38
N ALA A 90 0.67 -24.18 3.84
CA ALA A 90 0.33 -24.93 2.63
C ALA A 90 -0.94 -25.77 2.83
N ASP A 91 -1.04 -26.47 3.96
CA ASP A 91 -2.18 -27.30 4.30
C ASP A 91 -3.45 -26.48 4.56
N SER A 92 -3.32 -25.30 5.17
CA SER A 92 -4.46 -24.38 5.34
C SER A 92 -5.09 -23.98 4.00
N ILE A 93 -4.28 -23.78 2.96
CA ILE A 93 -4.75 -23.40 1.62
C ILE A 93 -5.38 -24.57 0.89
N ARG A 94 -4.84 -25.79 1.06
CA ARG A 94 -5.39 -27.00 0.42
C ARG A 94 -6.76 -27.40 0.95
N HIS A 95 -7.02 -27.14 2.23
CA HIS A 95 -8.26 -27.52 2.90
C HIS A 95 -9.28 -26.37 3.00
N ASP A 96 -8.98 -25.19 2.46
CA ASP A 96 -9.91 -24.07 2.45
C ASP A 96 -11.02 -24.28 1.40
N VAL A 97 -12.18 -24.74 1.88
CA VAL A 97 -13.39 -24.99 1.07
C VAL A 97 -13.94 -23.72 0.41
N SER A 98 -13.60 -22.53 0.92
CA SER A 98 -14.10 -21.28 0.36
C SER A 98 -13.49 -20.98 -1.03
N ILE A 99 -12.31 -21.55 -1.32
CA ILE A 99 -11.66 -21.46 -2.63
C ILE A 99 -12.50 -22.17 -3.71
N LEU A 100 -13.22 -23.23 -3.33
CA LEU A 100 -14.04 -24.05 -4.23
C LEU A 100 -15.38 -23.38 -4.59
N GLN A 101 -15.79 -22.36 -3.84
CA GLN A 101 -17.05 -21.66 -4.08
C GLN A 101 -16.91 -20.76 -5.33
N PRO A 102 -17.76 -20.97 -6.36
CA PRO A 102 -17.74 -20.13 -7.55
C PRO A 102 -18.39 -18.78 -7.27
N GLU A 103 -17.74 -17.71 -7.71
CA GLU A 103 -18.33 -16.37 -7.66
C GLU A 103 -19.40 -16.19 -8.73
N THR A 104 -20.49 -15.54 -8.36
CA THR A 104 -21.52 -15.11 -9.33
C THR A 104 -21.04 -13.86 -10.05
N PHE A 105 -21.18 -13.86 -11.38
CA PHE A 105 -20.84 -12.68 -12.18
C PHE A 105 -21.61 -11.43 -11.72
N ASN A 106 -20.88 -10.33 -11.54
CA ASN A 106 -21.41 -9.00 -11.29
C ASN A 106 -20.57 -7.98 -12.05
N ALA A 107 -21.19 -7.26 -12.99
CA ALA A 107 -20.47 -6.33 -13.86
C ALA A 107 -19.72 -5.24 -13.09
N ALA A 108 -20.31 -4.66 -12.04
CA ALA A 108 -19.66 -3.63 -11.25
C ALA A 108 -18.40 -4.15 -10.54
N ASN A 109 -18.47 -5.36 -9.97
CA ASN A 109 -17.31 -6.01 -9.35
C ASN A 109 -16.21 -6.31 -10.37
N THR A 110 -16.58 -6.87 -11.52
CA THR A 110 -15.67 -7.18 -12.63
C THR A 110 -14.90 -5.93 -13.07
N TRP A 111 -15.59 -4.82 -13.34
CA TRP A 111 -14.97 -3.58 -13.79
C TRP A 111 -14.13 -2.92 -12.70
N THR A 112 -14.61 -2.93 -11.46
CA THR A 112 -13.86 -2.39 -10.31
C THR A 112 -12.52 -3.10 -10.15
N GLU A 113 -12.49 -4.43 -10.27
CA GLU A 113 -11.24 -5.18 -10.21
C GLU A 113 -10.36 -4.98 -11.45
N TYR A 114 -10.96 -4.96 -12.65
CA TYR A 114 -10.20 -4.78 -13.89
C TYR A 114 -9.48 -3.42 -13.95
N ILE A 115 -10.14 -2.34 -13.51
CA ILE A 115 -9.54 -1.00 -13.40
C ILE A 115 -8.35 -1.02 -12.43
N ASN A 116 -8.47 -1.69 -11.29
CA ASN A 116 -7.36 -1.86 -10.35
C ASN A 116 -6.17 -2.60 -10.99
N ARG A 117 -6.43 -3.64 -11.81
CA ARG A 117 -5.37 -4.37 -12.54
C ARG A 117 -4.71 -3.50 -13.61
N LEU A 118 -5.47 -2.66 -14.33
CA LEU A 118 -4.94 -1.68 -15.28
C LEU A 118 -4.05 -0.63 -14.60
N MET A 119 -4.45 -0.14 -13.42
CA MET A 119 -3.62 0.76 -12.60
C MET A 119 -2.29 0.09 -12.18
N GLY A 120 -2.33 -1.21 -11.89
CA GLY A 120 -1.13 -2.02 -11.64
C GLY A 120 -0.20 -2.08 -12.85
N ALA A 121 -0.75 -2.33 -14.03
CA ALA A 121 0.02 -2.34 -15.28
C ALA A 121 0.63 -0.97 -15.60
N LEU A 122 -0.15 0.10 -15.45
CA LEU A 122 0.32 1.49 -15.60
C LEU A 122 1.50 1.77 -14.67
N THR A 123 1.40 1.38 -13.40
CA THR A 123 2.49 1.51 -12.43
C THR A 123 3.76 0.79 -12.89
N GLY A 124 3.62 -0.43 -13.43
CA GLY A 124 4.74 -1.17 -14.03
C GLY A 124 5.42 -0.43 -15.18
N PHE A 125 4.66 0.14 -16.11
CA PHE A 125 5.21 0.93 -17.22
C PHE A 125 5.92 2.20 -16.75
N LEU A 126 5.38 2.89 -15.74
CA LEU A 126 6.03 4.06 -15.14
C LEU A 126 7.37 3.70 -14.50
N LEU A 127 7.44 2.58 -13.78
CA LEU A 127 8.69 2.06 -13.20
C LEU A 127 9.73 1.70 -14.27
N ILE A 128 9.30 1.13 -15.41
CA ILE A 128 10.19 0.88 -16.55
C ILE A 128 10.75 2.21 -17.08
N GLY A 129 9.90 3.23 -17.24
CA GLY A 129 10.31 4.57 -17.63
C GLY A 129 11.35 5.18 -16.66
N LEU A 130 11.18 4.98 -15.35
CA LEU A 130 12.15 5.42 -14.34
C LEU A 130 13.51 4.70 -14.49
N ALA A 131 13.51 3.38 -14.70
CA ALA A 131 14.74 2.63 -14.91
C ALA A 131 15.49 3.06 -16.18
N ILE A 132 14.77 3.32 -17.28
CA ILE A 132 15.33 3.83 -18.54
C ILE A 132 15.95 5.22 -18.33
N LEU A 133 15.25 6.13 -17.64
CA LEU A 133 15.79 7.46 -17.35
C LEU A 133 17.02 7.38 -16.43
N ALA A 134 16.97 6.57 -15.37
CA ALA A 134 18.09 6.37 -14.45
C ALA A 134 19.34 5.79 -15.14
N TRP A 135 19.16 4.96 -16.17
CA TRP A 135 20.26 4.41 -16.97
C TRP A 135 21.10 5.50 -17.66
N THR A 136 20.48 6.63 -18.06
CA THR A 136 21.13 7.71 -18.80
C THR A 136 22.19 8.45 -17.97
N PHE A 137 22.03 8.51 -16.65
CA PHE A 137 22.97 9.16 -15.73
C PHE A 137 23.55 8.19 -14.68
N ARG A 138 23.52 6.88 -14.97
CA ARG A 138 23.98 5.81 -14.04
C ARG A 138 25.43 5.93 -13.59
N LYS A 139 26.32 6.52 -14.41
CA LYS A 139 27.73 6.73 -14.06
C LYS A 139 27.89 7.73 -12.91
N LYS A 140 26.96 8.70 -12.81
CA LYS A 140 26.94 9.73 -11.78
C LYS A 140 26.16 9.29 -10.54
N ALA A 141 25.04 8.58 -10.74
CA ALA A 141 24.15 8.15 -9.66
C ALA A 141 23.75 6.67 -9.80
N SER A 142 24.72 5.76 -9.68
CA SER A 142 24.52 4.30 -9.84
C SER A 142 23.47 3.75 -8.88
N ARG A 143 23.36 4.33 -7.68
CA ARG A 143 22.33 3.98 -6.69
C ARG A 143 20.91 4.16 -7.21
N LEU A 144 20.62 5.24 -7.96
CA LEU A 144 19.29 5.47 -8.53
C LEU A 144 18.94 4.40 -9.56
N PHE A 145 19.90 4.01 -10.38
CA PHE A 145 19.71 2.92 -11.35
C PHE A 145 19.39 1.60 -10.65
N TRP A 146 20.21 1.15 -9.70
CA TRP A 146 19.99 -0.13 -9.02
C TRP A 146 18.71 -0.16 -8.19
N LEU A 147 18.33 0.95 -7.55
CA LEU A 147 17.05 1.03 -6.84
C LEU A 147 15.86 1.02 -7.80
N SER A 148 15.99 1.60 -9.00
CA SER A 148 14.93 1.53 -10.01
C SER A 148 14.77 0.10 -10.55
N ILE A 149 15.87 -0.63 -10.75
CA ILE A 149 15.84 -2.06 -11.11
C ILE A 149 15.26 -2.90 -9.97
N LEU A 150 15.67 -2.65 -8.73
CA LEU A 150 15.08 -3.33 -7.56
C LEU A 150 13.57 -3.11 -7.52
N ASN A 151 13.10 -1.89 -7.78
CA ASN A 151 11.67 -1.60 -7.75
C ASN A 151 10.89 -2.30 -8.88
N LEU A 152 11.52 -2.53 -10.04
CA LEU A 152 10.96 -3.39 -11.10
C LEU A 152 10.81 -4.84 -10.64
N VAL A 153 11.79 -5.37 -9.90
CA VAL A 153 11.68 -6.70 -9.32
C VAL A 153 10.55 -6.75 -8.28
N VAL A 154 10.49 -5.74 -7.41
CA VAL A 154 9.45 -5.62 -6.37
C VAL A 154 8.05 -5.57 -6.99
N VAL A 155 7.82 -4.80 -8.05
CA VAL A 155 6.48 -4.72 -8.68
C VAL A 155 6.06 -6.04 -9.34
N VAL A 156 7.01 -6.82 -9.87
CA VAL A 156 6.73 -8.17 -10.40
C VAL A 156 6.30 -9.12 -9.28
N PHE A 157 7.04 -9.12 -8.17
CA PHE A 157 6.62 -9.89 -6.98
C PHE A 157 5.28 -9.41 -6.44
N GLN A 158 5.04 -8.10 -6.46
CA GLN A 158 3.79 -7.52 -6.00
C GLN A 158 2.60 -7.92 -6.86
N ALA A 159 2.76 -7.92 -8.20
CA ALA A 159 1.74 -8.37 -9.13
C ALA A 159 1.47 -9.88 -8.97
N TRP A 160 2.53 -10.68 -8.80
CA TRP A 160 2.40 -12.11 -8.51
C TRP A 160 1.62 -12.33 -7.20
N LEU A 161 2.02 -11.68 -6.12
CA LEU A 161 1.38 -11.81 -4.81
C LEU A 161 -0.07 -11.32 -4.81
N GLY A 162 -0.37 -10.21 -5.49
CA GLY A 162 -1.74 -9.73 -5.68
C GLY A 162 -2.61 -10.75 -6.42
N SER A 163 -2.03 -11.48 -7.38
CA SER A 163 -2.73 -12.56 -8.06
C SER A 163 -3.02 -13.76 -7.13
N ILE A 164 -2.15 -14.01 -6.12
CA ILE A 164 -2.35 -15.04 -5.09
C ILE A 164 -3.41 -14.59 -4.07
N VAL A 165 -3.45 -13.31 -3.72
CA VAL A 165 -4.51 -12.72 -2.89
C VAL A 165 -5.89 -13.05 -3.47
N VAL A 166 -6.08 -12.84 -4.78
CA VAL A 166 -7.34 -13.17 -5.47
C VAL A 166 -7.63 -14.67 -5.46
N SER A 167 -6.62 -15.52 -5.73
CA SER A 167 -6.86 -16.96 -5.82
C SER A 167 -7.10 -17.64 -4.47
N THR A 168 -6.52 -17.11 -3.39
CA THR A 168 -6.67 -17.61 -2.02
C THR A 168 -7.90 -17.04 -1.31
N ASN A 169 -8.91 -16.56 -2.06
CA ASN A 169 -10.11 -15.94 -1.51
C ASN A 169 -9.80 -14.85 -0.45
N LEU A 170 -8.79 -14.02 -0.75
CA LEU A 170 -8.37 -12.90 0.06
C LEU A 170 -7.86 -13.32 1.45
N LEU A 171 -7.07 -14.40 1.50
CA LEU A 171 -6.43 -14.91 2.70
C LEU A 171 -5.60 -13.81 3.39
N GLN A 172 -5.86 -13.57 4.68
CA GLN A 172 -5.46 -12.35 5.35
C GLN A 172 -3.95 -12.11 5.36
N TRP A 173 -3.17 -13.11 5.75
CA TRP A 173 -1.71 -12.93 5.86
C TRP A 173 -1.10 -12.63 4.49
N VAL A 174 -1.67 -13.17 3.40
CA VAL A 174 -1.25 -12.86 2.02
C VAL A 174 -1.57 -11.40 1.69
N VAL A 175 -2.77 -10.92 2.06
CA VAL A 175 -3.16 -9.51 1.90
C VAL A 175 -2.23 -8.58 2.68
N THR A 176 -1.86 -8.96 3.90
CA THR A 176 -0.96 -8.18 4.76
C THR A 176 0.45 -8.10 4.17
N VAL A 177 1.01 -9.23 3.71
CA VAL A 177 2.32 -9.24 3.03
C VAL A 177 2.27 -8.43 1.73
N HIS A 178 1.17 -8.49 0.98
CA HIS A 178 0.96 -7.68 -0.23
C HIS A 178 0.97 -6.19 0.08
N MET A 179 0.28 -5.75 1.15
CA MET A 179 0.29 -4.37 1.59
C MET A 179 1.71 -3.93 2.02
N LEU A 180 2.41 -4.72 2.83
CA LEU A 180 3.76 -4.39 3.29
C LEU A 180 4.75 -4.26 2.13
N LEU A 181 4.64 -5.13 1.12
CA LEU A 181 5.46 -5.01 -0.09
C LEU A 181 5.13 -3.73 -0.89
N ALA A 182 3.89 -3.23 -0.81
CA ALA A 182 3.50 -1.94 -1.40
C ALA A 182 4.19 -0.77 -0.68
N LEU A 183 4.29 -0.83 0.66
CA LEU A 183 5.04 0.17 1.44
C LEU A 183 6.53 0.17 1.09
N VAL A 184 7.13 -1.00 0.88
CA VAL A 184 8.53 -1.11 0.42
C VAL A 184 8.69 -0.45 -0.96
N MET A 185 7.79 -0.71 -1.89
CA MET A 185 7.79 -0.08 -3.22
C MET A 185 7.68 1.45 -3.13
N LEU A 186 6.78 1.97 -2.27
CA LEU A 186 6.66 3.40 -2.00
C LEU A 186 7.92 3.97 -1.36
N ALA A 187 8.53 3.28 -0.39
CA ALA A 187 9.77 3.73 0.24
C ALA A 187 10.91 3.86 -0.78
N ILE A 188 11.04 2.91 -1.71
CA ILE A 188 12.04 2.99 -2.80
C ILE A 188 11.75 4.20 -3.71
N LEU A 189 10.49 4.43 -4.09
CA LEU A 189 10.11 5.60 -4.90
C LEU A 189 10.42 6.92 -4.19
N VAL A 190 10.00 7.07 -2.93
CA VAL A 190 10.26 8.28 -2.12
C VAL A 190 11.75 8.51 -1.93
N TYR A 191 12.52 7.45 -1.67
CA TYR A 191 13.97 7.54 -1.55
C TYR A 191 14.61 8.01 -2.86
N THR A 192 14.28 7.37 -3.98
CA THR A 192 14.85 7.73 -5.29
C THR A 192 14.42 9.12 -5.75
N TYR A 193 13.19 9.54 -5.45
CA TYR A 193 12.71 10.91 -5.68
C TYR A 193 13.53 11.92 -4.88
N ASN A 194 13.70 11.69 -3.58
CA ASN A 194 14.48 12.58 -2.71
C ASN A 194 15.94 12.64 -3.15
N TYR A 195 16.57 11.49 -3.39
CA TYR A 195 17.96 11.39 -3.80
C TYR A 195 18.21 12.12 -5.14
N ALA A 196 17.30 11.99 -6.12
CA ALA A 196 17.41 12.69 -7.39
C ALA A 196 17.31 14.21 -7.24
N LYS A 197 16.38 14.72 -6.42
CA LYS A 197 16.27 16.17 -6.14
C LYS A 197 17.52 16.74 -5.47
N GLN A 198 18.19 15.91 -4.69
CA GLN A 198 19.31 16.30 -3.84
C GLN A 198 20.68 16.20 -4.53
N LEU A 199 20.76 15.62 -5.73
CA LEU A 199 22.03 15.35 -6.42
C LEU A 199 22.89 16.60 -6.69
N HIS A 200 22.28 17.77 -6.82
CA HIS A 200 22.97 19.05 -7.09
C HIS A 200 22.75 20.09 -5.98
N GLN A 201 22.17 19.68 -4.85
CA GLN A 201 21.93 20.59 -3.73
C GLN A 201 23.02 20.42 -2.67
N GLU A 202 23.58 21.54 -2.22
CA GLU A 202 24.43 21.59 -1.05
C GLU A 202 23.65 21.12 0.20
N GLU A 203 24.37 20.50 1.12
CA GLU A 203 23.77 20.02 2.36
C GLU A 203 23.36 21.22 3.22
N MET A 204 22.10 21.25 3.64
CA MET A 204 21.65 22.28 4.57
C MET A 204 22.37 22.13 5.90
N THR A 205 23.03 23.20 6.33
CA THR A 205 23.67 23.30 7.63
C THR A 205 22.76 24.09 8.56
N ILE A 206 22.39 23.49 9.69
CA ILE A 206 21.64 24.17 10.74
C ILE A 206 22.45 24.22 12.04
N ILE A 207 22.21 25.23 12.85
CA ILE A 207 22.92 25.42 14.12
C ILE A 207 22.52 24.34 15.15
N SER A 208 21.29 23.82 15.08
CA SER A 208 20.76 22.91 16.10
C SER A 208 21.01 21.42 15.80
N LYS A 209 21.28 20.62 16.83
CA LYS A 209 21.43 19.16 16.71
C LYS A 209 20.12 18.52 16.21
N THR A 210 20.21 17.63 15.22
CA THR A 210 19.05 16.93 14.61
C THR A 210 18.98 15.44 14.92
N ALA A 211 19.98 14.86 15.59
CA ALA A 211 20.05 13.41 15.84
C ALA A 211 18.80 12.86 16.57
N GLY A 212 18.34 13.55 17.62
CA GLY A 212 17.12 13.17 18.34
C GLY A 212 15.86 13.23 17.46
N LEU A 213 15.76 14.24 16.57
CA LEU A 213 14.65 14.35 15.62
C LEU A 213 14.68 13.21 14.59
N LYS A 214 15.86 12.84 14.07
CA LYS A 214 16.01 11.70 13.14
C LYS A 214 15.49 10.40 13.77
N LEU A 215 15.90 10.12 15.01
CA LEU A 215 15.45 8.93 15.74
C LEU A 215 13.94 8.97 16.01
N LEU A 216 13.40 10.12 16.39
CA LEU A 216 11.97 10.28 16.66
C LEU A 216 11.11 10.06 15.41
N ILE A 217 11.51 10.61 14.26
CA ILE A 217 10.79 10.39 12.99
C ILE A 217 10.90 8.92 12.57
N LEU A 218 12.07 8.29 12.70
CA LEU A 218 12.24 6.87 12.41
C LEU A 218 11.34 6.00 13.30
N ALA A 219 11.28 6.30 14.60
CA ALA A 219 10.37 5.63 15.52
C ALA A 219 8.90 5.81 15.10
N ALA A 220 8.49 7.02 14.71
CA ALA A 220 7.13 7.26 14.20
C ALA A 220 6.82 6.47 12.92
N VAL A 221 7.76 6.34 12.00
CA VAL A 221 7.62 5.49 10.80
C VAL A 221 7.42 4.02 11.20
N VAL A 222 8.26 3.51 12.10
CA VAL A 222 8.18 2.11 12.57
C VAL A 222 6.85 1.83 13.27
N VAL A 223 6.44 2.70 14.20
CA VAL A 223 5.14 2.57 14.90
C VAL A 223 3.99 2.65 13.90
N SER A 224 4.08 3.49 12.87
CA SER A 224 3.03 3.57 11.83
C SER A 224 2.96 2.30 10.99
N ILE A 225 4.09 1.65 10.66
CA ILE A 225 4.08 0.34 9.99
C ILE A 225 3.40 -0.71 10.88
N ILE A 226 3.73 -0.75 12.18
CA ILE A 226 3.11 -1.67 13.14
C ILE A 226 1.59 -1.41 13.21
N GLN A 227 1.17 -0.14 13.31
CA GLN A 227 -0.23 0.23 13.35
C GLN A 227 -0.98 -0.20 12.08
N ILE A 228 -0.34 -0.10 10.90
CA ILE A 228 -0.95 -0.57 9.64
C ILE A 228 -1.13 -2.10 9.67
N VAL A 229 -0.16 -2.87 10.18
CA VAL A 229 -0.29 -4.32 10.34
C VAL A 229 -1.43 -4.66 11.31
N VAL A 230 -1.47 -4.05 12.50
CA VAL A 230 -2.58 -4.26 13.44
C VAL A 230 -3.92 -3.82 12.82
N GLY A 231 -3.91 -2.79 11.97
CA GLY A 231 -5.08 -2.36 11.20
C GLY A 231 -5.58 -3.41 10.21
N THR A 232 -4.69 -4.17 9.57
CA THR A 232 -5.12 -5.30 8.72
C THR A 232 -5.74 -6.41 9.57
N GLU A 233 -5.19 -6.71 10.75
CA GLU A 233 -5.76 -7.70 11.67
C GLU A 233 -7.15 -7.30 12.20
N VAL A 234 -7.38 -6.01 12.49
CA VAL A 234 -8.72 -5.49 12.80
C VAL A 234 -9.68 -5.75 11.64
N ARG A 235 -9.24 -5.54 10.39
CA ARG A 235 -10.06 -5.82 9.21
C ARG A 235 -10.44 -7.30 9.10
N GLU A 236 -9.51 -8.20 9.40
CA GLU A 236 -9.75 -9.65 9.43
C GLU A 236 -10.78 -10.04 10.48
N ALA A 237 -10.61 -9.53 11.71
CA ALA A 237 -11.55 -9.79 12.80
C ALA A 237 -12.98 -9.34 12.43
N VAL A 238 -13.11 -8.16 11.83
CA VAL A 238 -14.38 -7.66 11.30
C VAL A 238 -14.95 -8.59 10.22
N ASP A 239 -14.13 -9.10 9.29
CA ASP A 239 -14.60 -10.02 8.24
C ASP A 239 -15.05 -11.38 8.79
N MET A 240 -14.39 -11.88 9.84
CA MET A 240 -14.84 -13.10 10.52
C MET A 240 -16.18 -12.90 11.23
N ILE A 241 -16.35 -11.76 11.90
CA ILE A 241 -17.59 -11.41 12.61
C ILE A 241 -18.74 -11.21 11.61
N SER A 242 -18.51 -10.47 10.53
CA SER A 242 -19.53 -10.22 9.51
C SER A 242 -20.02 -11.52 8.88
N LYS A 243 -19.13 -12.46 8.58
CA LYS A 243 -19.50 -13.80 8.09
C LYS A 243 -20.29 -14.61 9.11
N LYS A 244 -19.89 -14.60 10.39
CA LYS A 244 -20.61 -15.29 11.47
C LYS A 244 -22.03 -14.76 11.68
N LEU A 245 -22.23 -13.46 11.45
CA LEU A 245 -23.53 -12.79 11.57
C LEU A 245 -24.33 -12.77 10.24
N LEU A 246 -23.88 -13.49 9.20
CA LEU A 246 -24.49 -13.50 7.88
C LEU A 246 -24.69 -12.07 7.30
N TYR A 247 -23.71 -11.20 7.55
CA TYR A 247 -23.69 -9.79 7.16
C TYR A 247 -24.81 -8.92 7.76
N ASN A 248 -25.53 -9.43 8.78
CA ASN A 248 -26.50 -8.64 9.54
C ASN A 248 -25.82 -7.86 10.67
N ASP A 249 -26.57 -6.91 11.25
CA ASP A 249 -26.17 -6.17 12.45
C ASP A 249 -24.80 -5.47 12.32
N ARG A 250 -24.60 -4.76 11.20
CA ARG A 250 -23.32 -4.12 10.84
C ARG A 250 -22.79 -3.13 11.88
N ALA A 251 -23.68 -2.52 12.66
CA ALA A 251 -23.32 -1.58 13.71
C ALA A 251 -22.56 -2.24 14.87
N SER A 252 -22.84 -3.52 15.18
CA SER A 252 -22.19 -4.21 16.31
C SER A 252 -20.85 -4.86 15.96
N TRP A 253 -20.46 -4.90 14.67
CA TRP A 253 -19.27 -5.64 14.25
C TRP A 253 -17.99 -5.15 14.93
N VAL A 254 -17.78 -3.83 15.01
CA VAL A 254 -16.57 -3.23 15.60
C VAL A 254 -16.49 -3.49 17.10
N GLU A 255 -17.62 -3.39 17.80
CA GLU A 255 -17.70 -3.68 19.24
C GLU A 255 -17.29 -5.13 19.56
N ARG A 256 -17.62 -6.07 18.67
CA ARG A 256 -17.32 -7.50 18.81
C ARG A 256 -15.86 -7.88 18.47
N VAL A 257 -15.05 -6.96 17.94
CA VAL A 257 -13.64 -7.21 17.59
C VAL A 257 -12.77 -7.42 18.84
N GLY A 258 -13.11 -6.77 19.95
CA GLY A 258 -12.39 -6.92 21.23
C GLY A 258 -11.03 -6.21 21.28
N ALA A 259 -10.04 -6.84 21.92
CA ALA A 259 -8.78 -6.20 22.30
C ALA A 259 -7.95 -5.66 21.12
N ILE A 260 -8.00 -6.33 19.96
CA ILE A 260 -7.20 -5.94 18.80
C ILE A 260 -7.60 -4.57 18.23
N PHE A 261 -8.89 -4.22 18.32
CA PHE A 261 -9.36 -2.87 17.99
C PHE A 261 -8.80 -1.83 18.97
N SER A 262 -8.76 -2.17 20.27
CA SER A 262 -8.19 -1.27 21.29
C SER A 262 -6.69 -1.06 21.04
N TYR A 263 -5.94 -2.11 20.72
CA TYR A 263 -4.52 -1.98 20.37
C TYR A 263 -4.30 -1.11 19.13
N HIS A 264 -5.12 -1.27 18.08
CA HIS A 264 -5.04 -0.41 16.90
C HIS A 264 -5.30 1.06 17.25
N ARG A 265 -6.32 1.35 18.06
CA ARG A 265 -6.67 2.69 18.52
C ARG A 265 -5.56 3.31 19.38
N ASP A 266 -5.02 2.56 20.32
CA ASP A 266 -4.01 3.06 21.26
C ASP A 266 -2.68 3.34 20.52
N LEU A 267 -2.32 2.49 19.55
CA LEU A 267 -1.23 2.77 18.60
C LEU A 267 -1.50 4.02 17.75
N ALA A 268 -2.74 4.24 17.30
CA ALA A 268 -3.11 5.44 16.56
C ALA A 268 -2.92 6.72 17.39
N ILE A 269 -3.26 6.68 18.69
CA ILE A 269 -3.03 7.78 19.62
C ILE A 269 -1.52 8.02 19.77
N LEU A 270 -0.71 6.96 19.94
CA LEU A 270 0.73 7.08 20.00
C LEU A 270 1.32 7.72 18.74
N VAL A 271 0.89 7.27 17.55
CA VAL A 271 1.30 7.88 16.27
C VAL A 271 0.90 9.36 16.22
N ALA A 272 -0.31 9.71 16.64
CA ALA A 272 -0.75 11.10 16.65
C ALA A 272 0.12 11.98 17.56
N VAL A 273 0.37 11.53 18.80
CA VAL A 273 1.22 12.21 19.77
C VAL A 273 2.65 12.38 19.25
N LEU A 274 3.25 11.31 18.70
CA LEU A 274 4.59 11.38 18.11
C LEU A 274 4.66 12.41 16.98
N ASN A 275 3.69 12.43 16.07
CA ASN A 275 3.69 13.39 14.95
C ASN A 275 3.47 14.84 15.42
N VAL A 276 2.69 15.08 16.48
CA VAL A 276 2.55 16.42 17.09
C VAL A 276 3.88 16.89 17.68
N PHE A 277 4.59 16.03 18.40
CA PHE A 277 5.93 16.36 18.92
C PHE A 277 6.94 16.61 17.80
N ILE A 278 6.96 15.75 16.78
CA ILE A 278 7.81 15.93 15.58
C ILE A 278 7.50 17.26 14.92
N TYR A 279 6.21 17.59 14.72
CA TYR A 279 5.78 18.83 14.10
C TYR A 279 6.29 20.06 14.86
N LYS A 280 6.14 20.07 16.18
CA LYS A 280 6.65 21.16 17.03
C LYS A 280 8.17 21.33 16.88
N ILE A 281 8.92 20.24 16.97
CA ILE A 281 10.39 20.30 16.81
C ILE A 281 10.79 20.76 15.41
N VAL A 282 10.05 20.34 14.37
CA VAL A 282 10.29 20.78 12.98
C VAL A 282 9.99 22.27 12.82
N MET A 283 8.89 22.76 13.39
CA MET A 283 8.53 24.19 13.39
C MET A 283 9.58 25.05 14.09
N ASP A 284 10.12 24.57 15.23
CA ASP A 284 11.12 25.30 15.99
C ASP A 284 12.49 25.32 15.28
N LYS A 285 12.83 24.26 14.53
CA LYS A 285 14.16 24.10 13.89
C LYS A 285 14.23 24.59 12.45
N PHE A 286 13.12 24.59 11.71
CA PHE A 286 13.07 24.89 10.28
C PHE A 286 12.12 26.06 10.01
N GLY A 287 12.59 27.05 9.24
CA GLY A 287 11.80 28.24 8.95
C GLY A 287 10.61 27.99 8.01
N GLY A 288 9.69 28.97 7.97
CA GLY A 288 8.42 28.93 7.21
C GLY A 288 8.48 28.43 5.76
N LYS A 289 9.57 28.73 5.05
CA LYS A 289 9.74 28.37 3.62
C LYS A 289 10.43 27.02 3.39
N ALA A 290 10.92 26.36 4.45
CA ALA A 290 11.64 25.09 4.36
C ALA A 290 10.72 23.96 3.89
N THR A 291 11.29 22.99 3.17
CA THR A 291 10.51 21.85 2.64
C THR A 291 10.05 20.94 3.79
N GLU A 292 10.87 20.82 4.83
CA GLU A 292 10.62 20.05 6.05
C GLU A 292 9.34 20.50 6.73
N LEU A 293 9.16 21.81 6.93
CA LEU A 293 7.96 22.35 7.57
C LEU A 293 6.71 22.18 6.70
N ARG A 294 6.83 22.32 5.37
CA ARG A 294 5.70 22.04 4.46
C ARG A 294 5.27 20.58 4.54
N VAL A 295 6.22 19.65 4.59
CA VAL A 295 5.93 18.21 4.78
C VAL A 295 5.32 17.98 6.16
N GLY A 296 5.83 18.64 7.21
CA GLY A 296 5.25 18.60 8.56
C GLY A 296 3.79 19.07 8.59
N ASN A 297 3.46 20.19 7.93
CA ASN A 297 2.08 20.67 7.79
C ASN A 297 1.21 19.63 7.06
N SER A 298 1.70 19.04 5.97
CA SER A 298 0.98 17.98 5.25
C SER A 298 0.73 16.73 6.11
N ILE A 299 1.70 16.34 6.96
CA ILE A 299 1.54 15.23 7.91
C ILE A 299 0.39 15.51 8.89
N VAL A 300 0.30 16.73 9.44
CA VAL A 300 -0.78 17.12 10.35
C VAL A 300 -2.14 17.03 9.65
N ILE A 301 -2.26 17.54 8.42
CA ILE A 301 -3.51 17.47 7.63
C ILE A 301 -3.91 16.00 7.39
N VAL A 302 -2.97 15.17 6.93
CA VAL A 302 -3.21 13.75 6.66
C VAL A 302 -3.58 12.99 7.94
N LEU A 303 -2.93 13.31 9.07
CA LEU A 303 -3.24 12.70 10.36
C LEU A 303 -4.65 13.03 10.83
N ILE A 304 -5.12 14.27 10.63
CA ILE A 304 -6.50 14.66 10.94
C ILE A 304 -7.48 13.82 10.11
N VAL A 305 -7.25 13.70 8.80
CA VAL A 305 -8.10 12.86 7.93
C VAL A 305 -8.06 11.39 8.36
N GLN A 306 -6.90 10.89 8.78
CA GLN A 306 -6.74 9.51 9.25
C GLN A 306 -7.53 9.24 10.53
N VAL A 307 -7.49 10.16 11.50
CA VAL A 307 -8.26 10.05 12.75
C VAL A 307 -9.75 10.16 12.46
N LEU A 308 -10.19 11.14 11.66
CA LEU A 308 -11.59 11.31 11.30
C LEU A 308 -12.15 10.11 10.54
N SER A 309 -11.42 9.57 9.56
CA SER A 309 -11.82 8.37 8.85
C SER A 309 -11.86 7.14 9.76
N GLY A 310 -10.96 7.01 10.73
CA GLY A 310 -11.01 5.95 11.74
C GLY A 310 -12.24 6.03 12.66
N ILE A 311 -12.58 7.24 13.12
CA ILE A 311 -13.80 7.51 13.90
C ILE A 311 -15.05 7.21 13.08
N LEU A 312 -15.06 7.59 11.80
CA LEU A 312 -16.16 7.30 10.89
C LEU A 312 -16.36 5.78 10.73
N LEU A 313 -15.26 5.03 10.59
CA LEU A 313 -15.29 3.57 10.50
C LEU A 313 -15.85 2.90 11.75
N SER A 314 -15.48 3.36 12.94
CA SER A 314 -15.92 2.76 14.20
C SER A 314 -17.37 3.09 14.56
N ASN A 315 -17.89 4.24 14.14
CA ASN A 315 -19.21 4.71 14.58
C ASN A 315 -20.32 4.60 13.51
N PHE A 316 -19.98 4.50 12.22
CA PHE A 316 -20.96 4.54 11.12
C PHE A 316 -21.03 3.21 10.35
N ALA A 317 -20.89 2.09 11.06
CA ALA A 317 -21.00 0.75 10.48
C ALA A 317 -20.02 0.51 9.32
N LEU A 318 -18.75 0.94 9.45
CA LEU A 318 -17.66 0.62 8.51
C LEU A 318 -17.95 0.92 7.03
N PRO A 319 -18.36 2.14 6.64
CA PRO A 319 -18.80 2.39 5.27
C PRO A 319 -17.64 2.15 4.27
N PRO A 320 -17.88 1.53 3.09
CA PRO A 320 -16.80 1.09 2.19
C PRO A 320 -15.86 2.22 1.76
N TYR A 321 -16.40 3.39 1.45
CA TYR A 321 -15.61 4.57 1.07
C TYR A 321 -14.67 5.03 2.19
N ALA A 322 -15.10 4.95 3.45
CA ALA A 322 -14.26 5.32 4.59
C ALA A 322 -13.11 4.32 4.79
N GLN A 323 -13.33 3.04 4.46
CA GLN A 323 -12.27 2.02 4.52
C GLN A 323 -11.18 2.34 3.49
N ALA A 324 -11.59 2.64 2.24
CA ALA A 324 -10.68 3.01 1.18
C ALA A 324 -9.88 4.29 1.51
N ILE A 325 -10.56 5.31 2.05
CA ILE A 325 -9.93 6.55 2.51
C ILE A 325 -8.94 6.28 3.65
N HIS A 326 -9.32 5.50 4.66
CA HIS A 326 -8.46 5.21 5.79
C HIS A 326 -7.17 4.47 5.38
N ILE A 327 -7.25 3.59 4.38
CA ILE A 327 -6.07 2.91 3.81
C ILE A 327 -5.20 3.90 3.02
N LEU A 328 -5.79 4.73 2.16
CA LEU A 328 -5.06 5.74 1.39
C LEU A 328 -4.31 6.71 2.30
N PHE A 329 -4.98 7.27 3.31
CA PHE A 329 -4.35 8.27 4.18
C PHE A 329 -3.35 7.64 5.17
N SER A 330 -3.50 6.36 5.55
CA SER A 330 -2.46 5.64 6.30
C SER A 330 -1.16 5.48 5.51
N THR A 331 -1.26 5.09 4.24
CA THR A 331 -0.10 4.90 3.36
C THR A 331 0.50 6.25 2.93
N THR A 332 -0.34 7.28 2.78
CA THR A 332 0.11 8.67 2.58
C THR A 332 0.87 9.20 3.79
N LEU A 333 0.40 8.92 5.01
CA LEU A 333 1.08 9.30 6.25
C LEU A 333 2.47 8.67 6.32
N PHE A 334 2.56 7.35 6.10
CA PHE A 334 3.84 6.64 5.98
C PHE A 334 4.78 7.27 4.95
N THR A 335 4.26 7.56 3.75
CA THR A 335 5.02 8.18 2.65
C THR A 335 5.62 9.52 3.07
N LEU A 336 4.81 10.37 3.72
CA LEU A 336 5.25 11.70 4.17
C LEU A 336 6.21 11.64 5.34
N GLN A 337 5.98 10.75 6.33
CA GLN A 337 6.89 10.56 7.45
C GLN A 337 8.25 10.07 6.98
N PHE A 338 8.28 9.11 6.06
CA PHE A 338 9.54 8.64 5.48
C PHE A 338 10.23 9.72 4.64
N TYR A 339 9.47 10.52 3.89
CA TYR A 339 10.05 11.65 3.16
C TYR A 339 10.65 12.71 4.12
N LEU A 340 9.95 13.05 5.21
CA LEU A 340 10.45 13.94 6.25
C LEU A 340 11.73 13.39 6.89
N TYR A 341 11.77 12.09 7.18
CA TYR A 341 12.97 11.43 7.69
C TYR A 341 14.16 11.65 6.76
N LEU A 342 13.99 11.45 5.45
CA LEU A 342 15.06 11.63 4.47
C LEU A 342 15.54 13.10 4.35
N LEU A 343 14.62 14.06 4.45
CA LEU A 343 14.95 15.49 4.46
C LEU A 343 15.80 15.85 5.69
N VAL A 344 15.36 15.45 6.88
CA VAL A 344 16.07 15.71 8.13
C VAL A 344 17.38 14.92 8.23
N TYR A 345 17.42 13.69 7.72
CA TYR A 345 18.62 12.84 7.74
C TYR A 345 19.83 13.52 7.11
N ARG A 346 19.60 14.28 6.03
CA ARG A 346 20.66 14.96 5.27
C ARG A 346 21.03 16.33 5.83
N THR A 347 20.35 16.82 6.87
CA THR A 347 20.72 18.08 7.52
C THR A 347 21.97 17.88 8.39
N ASN A 348 23.01 18.66 8.10
CA ASN A 348 24.23 18.72 8.91
C ASN A 348 24.06 19.72 10.04
N THR A 349 24.61 19.37 11.21
CA THR A 349 24.70 20.32 12.32
C THR A 349 26.04 21.04 12.24
N TYR A 350 26.02 22.37 12.40
CA TYR A 350 27.25 23.16 12.50
C TYR A 350 28.11 22.60 13.66
N LYS A 351 29.33 22.17 13.35
CA LYS A 351 30.32 21.82 14.37
C LYS A 351 30.97 23.13 14.80
N GLN A 352 30.64 23.60 16.01
CA GLN A 352 31.33 24.73 16.65
C GLN A 352 32.80 24.38 16.88
#